data_AF-A0A4Q2Z7B0-F1
#
_entry.id   AF-A0A4Q2Z7B0-F1
#
_cell.length_a   1.000
_cell.length_b   1.000
_cell.length_c   1.000
_cell.angle_alpha   90.00
_cell.angle_beta   90.00
_cell.angle_gamma   90.00
#
_symmetry.space_group_name_H-M   'P 1'
#
loop_
_entity.id
_entity.type
_entity.pdbx_description
1 polymer ?
#
loop_
_entity_poly.entity_id
_entity_poly.type
_entity_poly.pdbx_seq_one_letter_code
_entity_poly.pdbx_strand_id
1 'polypeptide(L)'
;MSTENVITHAFTQFPPNQFLDNGVLYSSPRQYLEAQTVDGRREGIFPKEVWEAKSFAEMFAIMTRNQVSALRKKYIKQAKGRLNIILNGDSYKASHFLQYPPGTTEVYSYIESRGGLYDVAVFSGLQMFIKEYLTVRVTQEMIEEAADVYERHGVPFNRAGWQYIVDKLDGKLPISIRSAPEGSVIEVKNVLVTIVNTDPNCFWLTSFLETAILRAIWFPTTVASKSFAAKRVIKRFLDLTSDIPE
;
A
#
# COMPACT_ATOMS: atom_id res chain seq x y z
N MET A 1 9.53 5.70 -25.11
CA MET A 1 9.25 7.12 -24.79
C MET A 1 7.97 7.15 -23.99
N SER A 2 7.98 7.73 -22.78
CA SER A 2 6.77 7.87 -21.97
C SER A 2 5.74 8.74 -22.72
N THR A 3 4.47 8.40 -22.59
CA THR A 3 3.32 9.12 -23.19
C THR A 3 3.27 10.59 -22.78
N GLU A 4 3.89 10.97 -21.65
CA GLU A 4 4.05 12.37 -21.24
C GLU A 4 4.87 13.19 -22.24
N ASN A 5 5.93 12.63 -22.84
CA ASN A 5 6.83 13.39 -23.71
C ASN A 5 6.23 13.74 -25.08
N VAL A 6 5.17 13.03 -25.52
CA VAL A 6 4.50 13.31 -26.79
C VAL A 6 3.51 14.46 -26.66
N ILE A 7 2.86 14.59 -25.51
CA ILE A 7 1.85 15.61 -25.28
C ILE A 7 2.50 16.99 -25.09
N THR A 8 3.64 17.08 -24.41
CA THR A 8 4.29 18.38 -24.14
C THR A 8 4.93 19.02 -25.38
N HIS A 9 5.38 18.24 -26.36
CA HIS A 9 6.01 18.76 -27.59
C HIS A 9 5.03 19.37 -28.60
N ALA A 10 3.73 19.13 -28.47
CA ALA A 10 2.71 19.69 -29.38
C ALA A 10 2.33 21.15 -29.07
N PHE A 11 2.65 21.66 -27.87
CA PHE A 11 2.14 22.96 -27.41
C PHE A 11 3.03 24.16 -27.73
N THR A 12 4.24 23.98 -28.26
CA THR A 12 5.22 25.07 -28.44
C THR A 12 5.29 25.64 -29.85
N GLN A 13 4.50 25.14 -30.83
CA GLN A 13 4.61 25.55 -32.24
C GLN A 13 3.36 26.20 -32.84
N PHE A 14 2.26 26.33 -32.10
CA PHE A 14 0.99 26.87 -32.61
C PHE A 14 0.40 27.92 -31.65
N PRO A 15 -0.39 28.90 -32.16
CA PRO A 15 -1.02 29.91 -31.32
C PRO A 15 -1.95 29.29 -30.25
N PRO A 16 -2.22 30.00 -29.15
CA PRO A 16 -3.05 29.50 -28.06
C PRO A 16 -4.43 29.08 -28.60
N ASN A 17 -4.83 27.84 -28.31
CA ASN A 17 -6.06 27.15 -28.76
C ASN A 17 -6.07 26.53 -30.16
N GLN A 18 -4.91 26.30 -30.78
CA GLN A 18 -4.82 25.41 -31.94
C GLN A 18 -4.10 24.10 -31.58
N PHE A 19 -4.55 22.99 -32.17
CA PHE A 19 -3.96 21.67 -31.96
C PHE A 19 -3.79 20.97 -33.31
N LEU A 20 -2.58 20.52 -33.63
CA LEU A 20 -2.29 19.76 -34.84
C LEU A 20 -2.24 18.26 -34.50
N ASP A 21 -3.08 17.46 -35.15
CA ASP A 21 -3.07 16.00 -35.02
C ASP A 21 -3.17 15.37 -36.41
N ASN A 22 -2.27 14.42 -36.72
CA ASN A 22 -2.16 13.75 -38.02
C ASN A 22 -2.21 14.69 -39.25
N GLY A 23 -1.60 15.88 -39.14
CA GLY A 23 -1.56 16.86 -40.23
C GLY A 23 -2.83 17.72 -40.38
N VAL A 24 -3.82 17.54 -39.51
CA VAL A 24 -5.05 18.35 -39.47
C VAL A 24 -4.99 19.34 -38.31
N LEU A 25 -5.22 20.63 -38.60
CA LEU A 25 -5.22 21.69 -37.59
C LEU A 25 -6.64 21.89 -37.05
N TYR A 26 -6.79 21.74 -35.74
CA TYR A 26 -8.04 21.92 -35.03
C TYR A 26 -8.05 23.25 -34.29
N SER A 27 -9.15 23.99 -34.42
CA SER A 27 -9.35 25.33 -33.87
C SER A 27 -10.08 25.34 -32.52
N SER A 28 -10.62 24.20 -32.10
CA SER A 28 -11.26 24.05 -30.79
C SER A 28 -11.26 22.58 -30.32
N PRO A 29 -11.30 22.34 -28.99
CA PRO A 29 -11.47 21.01 -28.42
C PRO A 29 -12.68 20.26 -29.00
N ARG A 30 -13.79 20.97 -29.20
CA ARG A 30 -15.02 20.38 -29.74
C ARG A 30 -14.84 19.85 -31.15
N GLN A 31 -14.21 20.63 -32.02
CA GLN A 31 -13.92 20.21 -33.40
C GLN A 31 -13.04 18.96 -33.41
N TYR A 32 -12.05 18.90 -32.51
CA TYR A 32 -11.19 17.74 -32.37
C TYR A 32 -11.96 16.50 -31.91
N LEU A 33 -12.75 16.60 -30.83
CA LEU A 33 -13.52 15.48 -30.30
C LEU A 33 -14.55 14.95 -31.32
N GLU A 34 -15.22 15.84 -32.05
CA GLU A 34 -16.16 15.45 -33.12
C GLU A 34 -15.47 14.64 -34.23
N ALA A 35 -14.23 15.00 -34.61
CA ALA A 35 -13.44 14.26 -35.59
C ALA A 35 -12.98 12.88 -35.09
N GLN A 36 -12.88 12.69 -33.76
CA GLN A 36 -12.52 11.41 -33.14
C GLN A 36 -13.73 10.49 -32.90
N THR A 37 -14.96 10.99 -33.06
CA THR A 37 -16.18 10.17 -32.95
C THR A 37 -16.59 9.58 -34.29
N VAL A 38 -16.57 8.25 -34.41
CA VAL A 38 -17.08 7.54 -35.59
C VAL A 38 -18.60 7.36 -35.44
N ASP A 39 -19.36 7.60 -36.52
CA ASP A 39 -20.82 7.42 -36.63
C ASP A 39 -21.73 8.35 -35.80
N GLY A 40 -21.25 9.53 -35.38
CA GLY A 40 -22.09 10.58 -34.78
C GLY A 40 -22.66 10.25 -33.40
N ARG A 41 -22.30 9.09 -32.82
CA ARG A 41 -22.66 8.72 -31.45
C ARG A 41 -21.71 9.43 -30.48
N ARG A 42 -22.19 10.54 -29.92
CA ARG A 42 -21.47 11.34 -28.92
C ARG A 42 -21.33 10.63 -27.56
N GLU A 43 -22.23 9.70 -27.27
CA GLU A 43 -22.32 9.06 -25.95
C GLU A 43 -21.38 7.87 -25.82
N GLY A 44 -20.47 7.94 -24.83
CA GLY A 44 -19.66 6.81 -24.37
C GLY A 44 -18.17 6.86 -24.71
N ILE A 45 -17.74 7.74 -25.63
CA ILE A 45 -16.32 7.82 -26.05
C ILE A 45 -15.51 8.74 -25.11
N PHE A 46 -16.05 9.94 -24.81
CA PHE A 46 -15.44 10.89 -23.89
C PHE A 46 -16.44 11.33 -22.80
N PRO A 47 -16.01 11.50 -21.53
CA PRO A 47 -16.83 12.04 -20.46
C PRO A 47 -17.39 13.43 -20.78
N LYS A 48 -18.54 13.77 -20.19
CA LYS A 48 -19.21 15.06 -20.42
C LYS A 48 -18.29 16.26 -20.16
N GLU A 49 -17.43 16.19 -19.13
CA GLU A 49 -16.53 17.29 -18.80
C GLU A 49 -15.47 17.55 -19.88
N VAL A 50 -15.10 16.53 -20.66
CA VAL A 50 -14.16 16.66 -21.78
C VAL A 50 -14.81 17.43 -22.94
N TRP A 51 -16.11 17.23 -23.18
CA TRP A 51 -16.88 17.97 -24.19
C TRP A 51 -17.12 19.44 -23.82
N GLU A 52 -17.09 19.77 -22.53
CA GLU A 52 -17.30 21.12 -22.01
C GLU A 52 -16.00 21.94 -21.88
N ALA A 53 -14.84 21.36 -22.21
CA ALA A 53 -13.54 22.01 -22.10
C ALA A 53 -13.42 23.24 -23.00
N LYS A 54 -12.94 24.36 -22.45
CA LYS A 54 -12.82 25.65 -23.15
C LYS A 54 -11.50 25.82 -23.90
N SER A 55 -10.53 24.95 -23.65
CA SER A 55 -9.21 24.96 -24.29
C SER A 55 -8.66 23.53 -24.44
N PHE A 56 -7.70 23.35 -25.36
CA PHE A 56 -7.04 22.05 -25.51
C PHE A 56 -6.26 21.65 -24.25
N ALA A 57 -5.61 22.59 -23.57
CA ALA A 57 -4.92 22.33 -22.31
C ALA A 57 -5.88 21.80 -21.23
N GLU A 58 -7.06 22.40 -21.10
CA GLU A 58 -8.11 21.93 -20.19
C GLU A 58 -8.63 20.54 -20.57
N MET A 59 -8.92 20.32 -21.87
CA MET A 59 -9.38 19.05 -22.41
C MET A 59 -8.38 17.91 -22.09
N PHE A 60 -7.10 18.10 -22.41
CA PHE A 60 -6.07 17.10 -22.16
C PHE A 60 -5.82 16.91 -20.66
N ALA A 61 -5.85 17.96 -19.84
CA ALA A 61 -5.72 17.82 -18.39
C ALA A 61 -6.86 16.98 -17.78
N ILE A 62 -8.10 17.13 -18.25
CA ILE A 62 -9.24 16.30 -17.84
C ILE A 62 -9.05 14.85 -18.31
N MET A 63 -8.66 14.64 -19.57
CA MET A 63 -8.39 13.30 -20.11
C MET A 63 -7.28 12.58 -19.34
N THR A 64 -6.16 13.25 -19.06
CA THR A 64 -5.05 12.70 -18.26
C THR A 64 -5.49 12.38 -16.84
N ARG A 65 -6.24 13.27 -16.17
CA ARG A 65 -6.78 13.00 -14.82
C ARG A 65 -7.69 11.76 -14.80
N ASN A 66 -8.54 11.61 -15.80
CA ASN A 66 -9.44 10.46 -15.93
C ASN A 66 -8.67 9.16 -16.23
N GLN A 67 -7.66 9.20 -17.10
CA GLN A 67 -6.76 8.07 -17.35
C GLN A 67 -6.00 7.65 -16.09
N VAL A 68 -5.42 8.61 -15.36
CA VAL A 68 -4.73 8.36 -14.07
C VAL A 68 -5.69 7.78 -13.03
N SER A 69 -6.92 8.30 -12.94
CA SER A 69 -7.97 7.77 -12.06
C SER A 69 -8.37 6.34 -12.42
N ALA A 70 -8.55 6.05 -13.71
CA ALA A 70 -8.89 4.72 -14.20
C ALA A 70 -7.75 3.71 -13.99
N LEU A 71 -6.51 4.11 -14.29
CA LEU A 71 -5.30 3.35 -14.00
C LEU A 71 -5.17 3.11 -12.50
N ARG A 72 -5.36 4.13 -11.66
CA ARG A 72 -5.34 3.99 -10.20
C ARG A 72 -6.39 2.99 -9.71
N LYS A 73 -7.63 3.04 -10.22
CA LYS A 73 -8.68 2.06 -9.90
C LYS A 73 -8.29 0.64 -10.35
N LYS A 74 -7.73 0.50 -11.56
CA LYS A 74 -7.24 -0.79 -12.10
C LYS A 74 -6.11 -1.35 -11.24
N TYR A 75 -5.12 -0.54 -10.90
CA TYR A 75 -3.99 -0.93 -10.05
C TYR A 75 -4.44 -1.25 -8.63
N ILE A 76 -5.36 -0.48 -8.04
CA ILE A 76 -5.95 -0.80 -6.73
C ILE A 76 -6.68 -2.16 -6.78
N LYS A 77 -7.46 -2.43 -7.83
CA LYS A 77 -8.14 -3.72 -7.99
C LYS A 77 -7.13 -4.87 -8.15
N GLN A 78 -6.07 -4.67 -8.92
CA GLN A 78 -5.01 -5.65 -9.14
C GLN A 78 -4.15 -5.87 -7.89
N ALA A 79 -3.84 -4.81 -7.15
CA ALA A 79 -3.12 -4.88 -5.88
C ALA A 79 -3.95 -5.60 -4.82
N LYS A 80 -5.26 -5.29 -4.71
CA LYS A 80 -6.19 -6.02 -3.84
C LYS A 80 -6.25 -7.51 -4.17
N GLY A 81 -6.18 -7.89 -5.45
CA GLY A 81 -6.05 -9.29 -5.88
C GLY A 81 -4.69 -9.94 -5.60
N ARG A 82 -3.67 -9.18 -5.19
CA ARG A 82 -2.33 -9.69 -4.79
C ARG A 82 -2.09 -9.66 -3.29
N LEU A 83 -3.04 -9.12 -2.51
CA LEU A 83 -2.90 -8.86 -1.09
C LEU A 83 -3.66 -9.90 -0.27
N ASN A 84 -3.37 -11.18 -0.48
CA ASN A 84 -3.91 -12.23 0.37
C ASN A 84 -3.12 -12.31 1.68
N ILE A 85 -3.65 -11.72 2.76
CA ILE A 85 -2.99 -11.72 4.08
C ILE A 85 -2.74 -13.14 4.61
N ILE A 86 -3.54 -14.11 4.19
CA ILE A 86 -3.38 -15.54 4.55
C ILE A 86 -2.09 -16.10 3.94
N LEU A 87 -1.65 -15.59 2.78
CA LEU A 87 -0.41 -16.02 2.13
C LEU A 87 0.80 -15.14 2.49
N ASN A 88 0.62 -14.15 3.36
CA ASN A 88 1.65 -13.19 3.74
C ASN A 88 2.38 -13.58 5.04
N GLY A 89 2.60 -14.86 5.24
CA GLY A 89 3.27 -15.41 6.43
C GLY A 89 4.30 -16.47 6.06
N ASP A 90 5.17 -16.80 7.00
CA ASP A 90 6.04 -17.96 6.83
C ASP A 90 5.20 -19.25 6.84
N SER A 91 5.56 -20.22 5.99
CA SER A 91 4.77 -21.44 5.80
C SER A 91 4.55 -22.25 7.09
N TYR A 92 5.52 -22.24 8.01
CA TYR A 92 5.42 -22.97 9.26
C TYR A 92 4.29 -22.43 10.17
N LYS A 93 3.94 -21.13 10.06
CA LYS A 93 2.80 -20.52 10.80
C LYS A 93 1.47 -21.18 10.46
N ALA A 94 1.34 -21.74 9.25
CA ALA A 94 0.13 -22.44 8.81
C ALA A 94 -0.20 -23.65 9.69
N SER A 95 0.80 -24.24 10.36
CA SER A 95 0.63 -25.39 11.26
C SER A 95 0.50 -25.03 12.75
N HIS A 96 0.78 -23.78 13.15
CA HIS A 96 0.89 -23.40 14.56
C HIS A 96 -0.40 -23.55 15.36
N PHE A 97 -1.56 -23.41 14.72
CA PHE A 97 -2.85 -23.56 15.38
C PHE A 97 -3.05 -24.95 16.02
N LEU A 98 -2.31 -25.97 15.56
CA LEU A 98 -2.29 -27.33 16.12
C LEU A 98 -1.30 -27.51 17.28
N GLN A 99 -0.43 -26.53 17.53
CA GLN A 99 0.72 -26.65 18.44
C GLN A 99 0.53 -25.87 19.75
N TYR A 100 -0.48 -25.01 19.84
CA TYR A 100 -0.78 -24.31 21.09
C TYR A 100 -1.32 -25.27 22.15
N PRO A 101 -1.03 -25.02 23.45
CA PRO A 101 -1.63 -25.79 24.53
C PRO A 101 -3.16 -25.84 24.43
N PRO A 102 -3.80 -26.99 24.70
CA PRO A 102 -5.26 -27.08 24.73
C PRO A 102 -5.87 -26.04 25.68
N GLY A 103 -6.94 -25.36 25.23
CA GLY A 103 -7.60 -24.31 26.00
C GLY A 103 -6.96 -22.92 25.90
N THR A 104 -5.95 -22.72 25.04
CA THR A 104 -5.40 -21.38 24.78
C THR A 104 -6.48 -20.47 24.19
N THR A 105 -6.72 -19.34 24.83
CA THR A 105 -7.70 -18.32 24.39
C THR A 105 -7.05 -16.99 24.01
N GLU A 106 -5.86 -16.70 24.54
CA GLU A 106 -5.16 -15.46 24.28
C GLU A 106 -3.67 -15.72 24.06
N VAL A 107 -3.11 -15.04 23.07
CA VAL A 107 -1.67 -15.02 22.78
C VAL A 107 -1.27 -13.56 22.63
N TYR A 108 -0.32 -13.13 23.47
CA TYR A 108 0.24 -11.79 23.49
C TYR A 108 1.69 -11.83 23.04
N SER A 109 2.04 -10.99 22.05
CA SER A 109 3.40 -10.90 21.52
C SER A 109 3.86 -9.45 21.47
N TYR A 110 5.18 -9.24 21.49
CA TYR A 110 5.79 -7.92 21.37
C TYR A 110 6.93 -7.93 20.35
N ILE A 111 7.25 -6.75 19.82
CA ILE A 111 8.31 -6.51 18.85
C ILE A 111 9.28 -5.50 19.44
N GLU A 112 10.56 -5.82 19.40
CA GLU A 112 11.65 -4.95 19.84
C GLU A 112 12.82 -5.01 18.84
N SER A 113 13.67 -3.99 18.84
CA SER A 113 15.02 -4.12 18.32
C SER A 113 15.91 -4.66 19.43
N ARG A 114 16.46 -5.87 19.29
CA ARG A 114 17.37 -6.47 20.30
C ARG A 114 18.77 -5.86 20.34
N GLY A 115 19.06 -4.92 19.43
CA GLY A 115 20.36 -4.27 19.27
C GLY A 115 20.83 -4.26 17.81
N GLY A 116 22.04 -3.77 17.58
CA GLY A 116 22.66 -3.68 16.26
C GLY A 116 23.77 -2.64 16.24
N LEU A 117 23.95 -1.97 15.11
CA LEU A 117 24.97 -0.94 14.93
C LEU A 117 24.68 0.36 15.73
N TYR A 118 23.42 0.62 16.06
CA TYR A 118 22.99 1.84 16.73
C TYR A 118 22.28 1.51 18.05
N ASP A 119 22.47 2.39 19.04
CA ASP A 119 21.86 2.26 20.38
C ASP A 119 20.39 2.72 20.41
N VAL A 120 19.92 3.37 19.34
CA VAL A 120 18.55 3.83 19.19
C VAL A 120 17.95 3.41 17.84
N ALA A 121 16.64 3.25 17.83
CA ALA A 121 15.82 2.99 16.65
C ALA A 121 14.79 4.12 16.47
N VAL A 122 14.62 4.60 15.24
CA VAL A 122 13.54 5.52 14.86
C VAL A 122 12.35 4.69 14.40
N PHE A 123 11.35 4.53 15.26
CA PHE A 123 10.21 3.65 15.01
C PHE A 123 9.36 4.16 13.84
N SER A 124 9.15 3.35 12.80
CA SER A 124 8.28 3.69 11.68
C SER A 124 7.76 2.45 10.93
N GLY A 125 6.67 2.60 10.18
CA GLY A 125 6.14 1.64 9.21
C GLY A 125 4.78 1.03 9.56
N LEU A 126 4.41 0.99 10.84
CA LEU A 126 3.24 0.27 11.33
C LEU A 126 1.91 0.81 10.75
N GLN A 127 1.72 2.12 10.72
CA GLN A 127 0.50 2.79 10.28
C GLN A 127 0.18 2.48 8.82
N MET A 128 1.20 2.48 7.95
CA MET A 128 1.03 2.13 6.54
C MET A 128 0.55 0.68 6.42
N PHE A 129 1.20 -0.23 7.15
CA PHE A 129 0.83 -1.63 7.14
C PHE A 129 -0.59 -1.89 7.68
N ILE A 130 -0.99 -1.23 8.76
CA ILE A 130 -2.36 -1.35 9.27
C ILE A 130 -3.37 -0.92 8.21
N LYS A 131 -3.21 0.27 7.63
CA LYS A 131 -4.17 0.88 6.68
C LYS A 131 -4.25 0.13 5.35
N GLU A 132 -3.16 -0.46 4.90
CA GLU A 132 -3.12 -1.14 3.60
C GLU A 132 -3.47 -2.63 3.72
N TYR A 133 -3.12 -3.29 4.83
CA TYR A 133 -3.22 -4.75 4.96
C TYR A 133 -4.22 -5.20 6.03
N LEU A 134 -4.16 -4.64 7.24
CA LEU A 134 -4.97 -5.15 8.37
C LEU A 134 -6.40 -4.62 8.40
N THR A 135 -6.69 -3.51 7.69
CA THR A 135 -8.06 -3.02 7.50
C THR A 135 -8.78 -3.68 6.32
N VAL A 136 -8.11 -4.54 5.56
CA VAL A 136 -8.72 -5.30 4.47
C VAL A 136 -9.43 -6.51 5.04
N ARG A 137 -10.69 -6.69 4.66
CA ARG A 137 -11.47 -7.87 5.07
C ARG A 137 -10.96 -9.10 4.34
N VAL A 138 -10.84 -10.19 5.08
CA VAL A 138 -10.66 -11.53 4.52
C VAL A 138 -11.94 -11.92 3.78
N THR A 139 -11.80 -12.53 2.60
CA THR A 139 -12.93 -12.98 1.78
C THR A 139 -12.86 -14.49 1.55
N GLN A 140 -13.97 -15.07 1.06
CA GLN A 140 -14.00 -16.48 0.71
C GLN A 140 -12.96 -16.82 -0.38
N GLU A 141 -12.79 -15.95 -1.38
CA GLU A 141 -11.83 -16.15 -2.47
C GLU A 141 -10.39 -16.25 -1.94
N MET A 142 -10.05 -15.46 -0.91
CA MET A 142 -8.74 -15.54 -0.26
C MET A 142 -8.53 -16.88 0.45
N ILE A 143 -9.58 -17.45 1.05
CA ILE A 143 -9.53 -18.77 1.70
C ILE A 143 -9.34 -19.87 0.64
N GLU A 144 -10.08 -19.81 -0.47
CA GLU A 144 -9.96 -20.79 -1.55
C GLU A 144 -8.58 -20.75 -2.20
N GLU A 145 -8.06 -19.55 -2.50
CA GLU A 145 -6.71 -19.36 -3.02
C GLU A 145 -5.66 -19.92 -2.04
N ALA A 146 -5.77 -19.58 -0.75
CA ALA A 146 -4.82 -20.03 0.24
C ALA A 146 -4.87 -21.56 0.44
N ALA A 147 -6.05 -22.16 0.37
CA ALA A 147 -6.21 -23.61 0.46
C ALA A 147 -5.47 -24.32 -0.67
N ASP A 148 -5.65 -23.89 -1.92
CA ASP A 148 -4.94 -24.47 -3.09
C ASP A 148 -3.42 -24.32 -2.95
N VAL A 149 -2.95 -23.15 -2.50
CA VAL A 149 -1.51 -22.91 -2.29
C VAL A 149 -0.95 -23.80 -1.19
N TYR A 150 -1.61 -23.90 -0.03
CA TYR A 150 -1.11 -24.69 1.09
C TYR A 150 -1.21 -26.19 0.85
N GLU A 151 -2.25 -26.67 0.16
CA GLU A 151 -2.37 -28.06 -0.27
C GLU A 151 -1.19 -28.47 -1.15
N ARG A 152 -0.88 -27.67 -2.18
CA ARG A 152 0.28 -27.91 -3.06
C ARG A 152 1.61 -27.77 -2.34
N HIS A 153 1.69 -26.87 -1.35
CA HIS A 153 2.88 -26.70 -0.54
C HIS A 153 3.11 -27.88 0.43
N GLY A 154 2.07 -28.65 0.74
CA GLY A 154 2.15 -29.83 1.61
C GLY A 154 2.20 -29.49 3.10
N VAL A 155 1.59 -28.37 3.51
CA VAL A 155 1.49 -27.97 4.93
C VAL A 155 0.03 -27.88 5.39
N PRO A 156 -0.25 -28.04 6.70
CA PRO A 156 -1.60 -27.85 7.23
C PRO A 156 -2.14 -26.45 6.94
N PHE A 157 -3.46 -26.34 6.77
CA PHE A 157 -4.14 -25.06 6.61
C PHE A 157 -5.34 -24.96 7.57
N ASN A 158 -5.36 -23.91 8.39
CA ASN A 158 -6.48 -23.65 9.31
C ASN A 158 -7.71 -23.06 8.59
N ARG A 159 -8.27 -23.79 7.62
CA ARG A 159 -9.45 -23.34 6.87
C ARG A 159 -10.60 -22.97 7.80
N ALA A 160 -10.85 -23.78 8.84
CA ALA A 160 -11.93 -23.53 9.80
C ALA A 160 -11.74 -22.21 10.57
N GLY A 161 -10.52 -21.92 11.03
CA GLY A 161 -10.21 -20.65 11.70
C GLY A 161 -10.40 -19.42 10.80
N TRP A 162 -9.99 -19.51 9.53
CA TRP A 162 -10.23 -18.43 8.57
C TRP A 162 -11.70 -18.29 8.18
N GLN A 163 -12.42 -19.40 8.03
CA GLN A 163 -13.85 -19.39 7.76
C GLN A 163 -14.62 -18.74 8.91
N TYR A 164 -14.26 -19.04 10.17
CA TYR A 164 -14.83 -18.37 11.34
C TYR A 164 -14.69 -16.84 11.26
N ILE A 165 -13.51 -16.34 10.87
CA ILE A 165 -13.27 -14.89 10.71
C ILE A 165 -14.19 -14.29 9.64
N VAL A 166 -14.38 -14.96 8.49
CA VAL A 166 -15.29 -14.50 7.43
C VAL A 166 -16.75 -14.51 7.92
N ASP A 167 -17.21 -15.63 8.47
CA ASP A 167 -18.61 -15.86 8.78
C ASP A 167 -19.08 -15.10 10.04
N LYS A 168 -18.25 -15.03 11.08
CA LYS A 168 -18.63 -14.47 12.39
C LYS A 168 -18.14 -13.04 12.61
N LEU A 169 -17.04 -12.66 11.94
CA LEU A 169 -16.39 -11.37 12.16
C LEU A 169 -16.39 -10.47 10.91
N ASP A 170 -17.19 -10.80 9.88
CA ASP A 170 -17.28 -10.02 8.63
C ASP A 170 -15.90 -9.84 7.97
N GLY A 171 -15.06 -10.89 8.04
CA GLY A 171 -13.70 -10.89 7.52
C GLY A 171 -12.72 -9.98 8.27
N LYS A 172 -13.11 -9.38 9.40
CA LYS A 172 -12.25 -8.48 10.17
C LYS A 172 -11.34 -9.28 11.09
N LEU A 173 -10.05 -8.96 11.09
CA LEU A 173 -9.07 -9.61 11.95
C LEU A 173 -9.25 -9.16 13.42
N PRO A 174 -9.59 -10.06 14.37
CA PRO A 174 -9.81 -9.70 15.78
C PRO A 174 -8.48 -9.57 16.52
N ILE A 175 -7.79 -8.45 16.33
CA ILE A 175 -6.51 -8.13 16.97
C ILE A 175 -6.50 -6.72 17.56
N SER A 176 -5.79 -6.56 18.69
CA SER A 176 -5.46 -5.27 19.28
C SER A 176 -3.96 -5.05 19.15
N ILE A 177 -3.57 -3.92 18.60
CA ILE A 177 -2.18 -3.50 18.46
C ILE A 177 -1.98 -2.22 19.28
N ARG A 178 -0.93 -2.20 20.11
CA ARG A 178 -0.46 -0.97 20.78
C ARG A 178 0.99 -0.74 20.39
N SER A 179 1.36 0.51 20.16
CA SER A 179 2.72 0.87 19.76
C SER A 179 3.18 2.16 20.38
N ALA A 180 4.50 2.37 20.37
CA ALA A 180 5.05 3.71 20.51
C ALA A 180 4.57 4.62 19.34
N PRO A 181 4.62 5.95 19.48
CA PRO A 181 4.33 6.84 18.37
C PRO A 181 5.36 6.69 17.25
N GLU A 182 4.92 6.56 16.00
CA GLU A 182 5.85 6.59 14.87
C GLU A 182 6.61 7.91 14.78
N GLY A 183 7.88 7.84 14.38
CA GLY A 183 8.83 8.95 14.39
C GLY A 183 9.60 9.09 15.72
N SER A 184 9.21 8.38 16.77
CA SER A 184 9.93 8.39 18.04
C SER A 184 11.32 7.77 17.91
N VAL A 185 12.30 8.39 18.58
CA VAL A 185 13.65 7.82 18.79
C VAL A 185 13.60 7.03 20.09
N ILE A 186 13.80 5.72 20.02
CA ILE A 186 13.64 4.80 21.15
C ILE A 186 14.92 4.00 21.31
N GLU A 187 15.42 3.87 22.54
CA GLU A 187 16.56 3.00 22.83
C GLU A 187 16.25 1.55 22.44
N VAL A 188 17.25 0.85 21.89
CA VAL A 188 17.11 -0.59 21.62
C VAL A 188 16.81 -1.36 22.91
N LYS A 189 16.26 -2.58 22.78
CA LYS A 189 15.79 -3.43 23.88
C LYS A 189 14.59 -2.85 24.64
N ASN A 190 13.81 -2.01 23.96
CA ASN A 190 12.50 -1.57 24.40
C ASN A 190 11.41 -2.04 23.42
N VAL A 191 10.22 -2.23 23.97
CA VAL A 191 9.04 -2.63 23.21
C VAL A 191 8.63 -1.51 22.26
N LEU A 192 8.54 -1.82 20.97
CA LEU A 192 8.04 -0.91 19.94
C LEU A 192 6.54 -1.11 19.69
N VAL A 193 6.14 -2.38 19.61
CA VAL A 193 4.78 -2.81 19.27
C VAL A 193 4.39 -4.02 20.09
N THR A 194 3.13 -4.11 20.44
CA THR A 194 2.50 -5.26 21.09
C THR A 194 1.25 -5.64 20.29
N ILE A 195 0.96 -6.93 20.21
CA ILE A 195 -0.18 -7.48 19.48
C ILE A 195 -0.80 -8.62 20.27
N VAL A 196 -2.14 -8.64 20.32
CA VAL A 196 -2.92 -9.66 21.01
C VAL A 196 -4.22 -9.92 20.25
N ASN A 197 -4.70 -11.17 20.25
CA ASN A 197 -6.01 -11.51 19.69
C ASN A 197 -7.14 -11.03 20.62
N THR A 198 -8.26 -10.58 20.06
CA THR A 198 -9.41 -10.06 20.82
C THR A 198 -10.61 -11.01 20.81
N ASP A 199 -10.51 -12.14 20.10
CA ASP A 199 -11.50 -13.21 20.08
C ASP A 199 -10.80 -14.53 20.50
N PRO A 200 -11.34 -15.29 21.47
CA PRO A 200 -10.73 -16.53 21.95
C PRO A 200 -10.63 -17.63 20.89
N ASN A 201 -11.47 -17.63 19.85
CA ASN A 201 -11.39 -18.58 18.75
C ASN A 201 -10.24 -18.27 17.76
N CYS A 202 -9.58 -17.12 17.93
CA CYS A 202 -8.51 -16.63 17.07
C CYS A 202 -7.16 -16.53 17.79
N PHE A 203 -6.92 -17.32 18.84
CA PHE A 203 -5.64 -17.35 19.58
C PHE A 203 -4.41 -17.55 18.67
N TRP A 204 -4.54 -18.32 17.60
CA TRP A 204 -3.47 -18.62 16.65
C TRP A 204 -3.07 -17.41 15.79
N LEU A 205 -3.94 -16.41 15.65
CA LEU A 205 -3.79 -15.30 14.71
C LEU A 205 -2.66 -14.34 15.09
N THR A 206 -2.42 -14.13 16.40
CA THR A 206 -1.37 -13.22 16.88
C THR A 206 0.00 -13.57 16.29
N SER A 207 0.42 -14.83 16.44
CA SER A 207 1.70 -15.30 15.92
C SER A 207 1.67 -15.56 14.42
N PHE A 208 0.49 -15.77 13.83
CA PHE A 208 0.35 -15.91 12.38
C PHE A 208 0.75 -14.62 11.65
N LEU A 209 0.32 -13.46 12.18
CA LEU A 209 0.60 -12.15 11.59
C LEU A 209 2.04 -11.66 11.82
N GLU A 210 2.82 -12.36 12.64
CA GLU A 210 4.18 -12.00 13.05
C GLU A 210 5.08 -11.67 11.86
N THR A 211 5.15 -12.53 10.85
CA THR A 211 6.04 -12.34 9.70
C THR A 211 5.71 -11.05 8.94
N ALA A 212 4.42 -10.77 8.71
CA ALA A 212 3.97 -9.60 7.97
C ALA A 212 4.25 -8.30 8.75
N ILE A 213 3.90 -8.27 10.04
CA ILE A 213 4.06 -7.09 10.87
C ILE A 213 5.55 -6.80 11.17
N LEU A 214 6.37 -7.83 11.38
CA LEU A 214 7.81 -7.66 11.58
C LEU A 214 8.45 -7.05 10.34
N ARG A 215 8.09 -7.52 9.14
CA ARG A 215 8.61 -6.97 7.88
C ARG A 215 8.21 -5.50 7.70
N ALA A 216 6.97 -5.17 8.04
CA ALA A 216 6.44 -3.81 7.97
C ALA A 216 7.14 -2.83 8.90
N ILE A 217 7.61 -3.29 10.07
CA ILE A 217 8.27 -2.43 11.07
C ILE A 217 9.77 -2.39 10.85
N TRP A 218 10.41 -3.55 10.69
CA TRP A 218 11.87 -3.68 10.66
C TRP A 218 12.51 -2.84 9.55
N PHE A 219 11.99 -2.94 8.32
CA PHE A 219 12.62 -2.26 7.19
C PHE A 219 12.52 -0.73 7.29
N PRO A 220 11.34 -0.11 7.47
CA PRO A 220 11.25 1.34 7.62
C PRO A 220 11.97 1.85 8.85
N THR A 221 11.88 1.16 9.99
CA THR A 221 12.62 1.51 11.22
C THR A 221 14.13 1.49 10.98
N THR A 222 14.66 0.49 10.26
CA THR A 222 16.09 0.41 9.94
C THR A 222 16.53 1.56 9.03
N VAL A 223 15.75 1.86 7.99
CA VAL A 223 16.06 2.96 7.05
C VAL A 223 16.02 4.31 7.77
N ALA A 224 14.98 4.56 8.56
CA ALA A 224 14.83 5.79 9.34
C ALA A 224 15.98 5.95 10.35
N SER A 225 16.37 4.88 11.04
CA SER A 225 17.47 4.90 12.01
C SER A 225 18.82 5.19 11.35
N LYS A 226 19.09 4.59 10.18
CA LYS A 226 20.30 4.88 9.38
C LYS A 226 20.34 6.34 8.93
N SER A 227 19.22 6.85 8.41
CA SER A 227 19.09 8.25 8.00
C SER A 227 19.30 9.20 9.19
N PHE A 228 18.71 8.90 10.34
CA PHE A 228 18.87 9.68 11.56
C PHE A 228 20.32 9.69 12.05
N ALA A 229 21.01 8.55 12.04
CA ALA A 229 22.43 8.47 12.39
C ALA A 229 23.30 9.33 11.45
N ALA A 230 23.07 9.25 10.14
CA ALA A 230 23.76 10.09 9.16
C ALA A 230 23.50 11.58 9.41
N LYS A 231 22.22 11.96 9.65
CA LYS A 231 21.84 13.34 9.98
C LYS A 231 22.56 13.86 11.22
N ARG A 232 22.72 13.04 12.27
CA ARG A 232 23.47 13.42 13.47
C ARG A 232 24.95 13.67 13.19
N VAL A 233 25.59 12.84 12.36
CA VAL A 233 26.99 13.04 11.96
C VAL A 233 27.13 14.34 11.17
N ILE A 234 26.27 14.56 10.17
CA ILE A 234 26.28 15.79 9.37
C ILE A 234 26.08 17.02 10.26
N LYS A 235 25.08 17.01 11.15
CA LYS A 235 24.82 18.12 12.07
C LYS A 235 26.02 18.42 12.97
N ARG A 236 26.67 17.37 13.53
CA ARG A 236 27.86 17.55 14.35
C ARG A 236 28.97 18.29 13.60
N PHE A 237 29.26 17.93 12.36
CA PHE A 237 30.31 18.59 11.59
C PHE A 237 29.88 19.98 11.12
N LEU A 238 28.61 20.16 10.73
CA LEU A 238 28.06 21.49 10.44
C LEU A 238 28.27 22.45 11.62
N ASP A 239 27.99 21.99 12.85
CA ASP A 239 28.15 22.79 14.07
C ASP A 239 29.60 23.15 14.39
N LEU A 240 30.55 22.32 13.95
CA LEU A 240 31.98 22.54 14.18
C LEU A 240 32.63 23.41 13.10
N THR A 241 32.10 23.41 11.88
CA THR A 241 32.79 24.00 10.72
C THR A 241 32.00 25.10 10.01
N SER A 242 30.74 25.34 10.38
CA SER A 242 29.92 26.40 9.78
C SER A 242 29.94 27.66 10.64
N ASP A 243 30.09 28.81 9.98
CA ASP A 243 29.89 30.12 10.61
C ASP A 243 28.38 30.42 10.85
N ILE A 244 27.48 29.61 10.27
CA ILE A 244 26.02 29.70 10.44
C ILE A 244 25.46 28.28 10.67
N PRO A 245 25.30 27.83 11.92
CA PRO A 245 24.92 26.45 12.23
C PRO A 245 23.40 26.18 12.31
N GLU A 246 22.56 27.20 12.10
CA GLU A 246 21.09 27.16 12.21
C GLU A 246 20.36 27.06 10.88
#